data_AF-A0A820M3K4-F1
#
_entry.id   AF-A0A820M3K4-F1
#
_cell.length_a   1.000
_cell.length_b   1.000
_cell.length_c   1.000
_cell.angle_alpha   90.00
_cell.angle_beta   90.00
_cell.angle_gamma   90.00
#
_symmetry.space_group_name_H-M   'P 1'
#
loop_
_entity.id
_entity.type
_entity.pdbx_description
1 polymer ?
#
loop_
_entity_poly.entity_id
_entity_poly.type
_entity_poly.pdbx_seq_one_letter_code
_entity_poly.pdbx_strand_id
1 'polypeptide(L)' 'MIVGGILGPIEAYFGTVESQGRGFLQLHLLIWLDHDMKPADMKDKIQNAEFREKLKAYLEDIIKEDLDESKTNTSSKI' A
#
# COMPACT_ATOMS: atom_id res chain seq x y z
N MET A 1 12.27 12.24 -11.28
CA MET A 1 12.69 11.93 -9.90
C MET A 1 11.49 12.16 -9.01
N ILE A 2 10.99 11.12 -8.33
CA ILE A 2 9.90 11.26 -7.36
C ILE A 2 10.56 11.67 -6.04
N VAL A 3 10.34 12.90 -5.62
CA VAL A 3 10.92 13.48 -4.40
C VAL A 3 9.84 13.44 -3.32
N GLY A 4 9.83 12.38 -2.50
CA GLY A 4 8.88 12.20 -1.41
C GLY A 4 8.39 10.75 -1.25
N GLY A 5 7.50 10.52 -0.29
CA GLY A 5 6.95 9.20 0.01
C GLY A 5 7.69 8.45 1.12
N ILE A 6 7.07 7.36 1.62
CA ILE A 6 7.56 6.63 2.79
C ILE A 6 8.94 5.97 2.56
N LEU A 7 9.23 5.62 1.30
CA LEU A 7 10.50 5.03 0.90
C LEU A 7 11.58 6.07 0.60
N GLY A 8 11.26 7.37 0.56
CA GLY A 8 12.20 8.42 0.16
C GLY A 8 12.39 8.52 -1.36
N PRO A 9 13.45 9.18 -1.85
CA PRO A 9 13.71 9.38 -3.26
C PRO A 9 13.85 8.05 -4.04
N ILE A 10 13.11 7.95 -5.15
CA ILE A 10 13.06 6.79 -6.03
C ILE A 10 13.56 7.19 -7.42
N GLU A 11 14.44 6.36 -7.98
CA GLU A 11 14.99 6.57 -9.32
C GLU A 11 14.11 5.92 -10.39
N ALA A 12 13.62 4.70 -10.15
CA ALA A 12 12.75 3.98 -11.07
C ALA A 12 11.83 2.98 -10.33
N TYR A 13 10.75 2.58 -11.00
CA TYR A 13 9.90 1.47 -10.56
C TYR A 13 9.41 0.66 -11.77
N PHE A 14 9.16 -0.61 -11.54
CA PHE A 14 8.55 -1.53 -12.51
C PHE A 14 7.49 -2.36 -11.79
N GLY A 15 6.35 -2.58 -12.44
CA GLY A 15 5.24 -3.33 -11.87
C GLY A 15 4.55 -4.20 -12.91
N THR A 16 4.22 -5.43 -12.54
CA THR A 16 3.38 -6.32 -13.36
C THR A 16 2.29 -6.95 -12.51
N VAL A 17 1.11 -7.11 -13.12
CA VAL A 17 -0.04 -7.76 -12.49
C VAL A 17 -0.21 -9.13 -13.11
N GLU A 18 -0.29 -10.15 -12.28
CA GLU A 18 -0.49 -11.53 -12.67
C GLU A 18 -1.78 -12.07 -12.07
N SER A 19 -2.57 -12.79 -12.87
CA SER A 19 -3.74 -13.51 -12.36
C SER A 19 -3.26 -14.79 -11.69
N GLN A 20 -3.33 -14.83 -10.36
CA GLN A 20 -3.27 -16.09 -9.65
C GLN A 20 -4.60 -16.84 -9.81
N GLY A 21 -4.53 -18.17 -9.81
CA GLY A 21 -5.73 -19.01 -9.88
C GLY A 21 -6.78 -18.60 -8.85
N ARG A 22 -8.06 -18.81 -9.18
CA ARG A 22 -9.25 -18.36 -8.42
C ARG A 22 -9.50 -16.85 -8.41
N GLY A 23 -9.03 -16.12 -9.43
CA GLY A 23 -9.44 -14.74 -9.68
C GLY A 23 -8.78 -13.68 -8.79
N PHE A 24 -7.67 -14.03 -8.14
CA PHE A 24 -6.88 -13.06 -7.36
C PHE A 24 -5.79 -12.46 -8.25
N LEU A 25 -5.61 -11.14 -8.17
CA LEU A 25 -4.52 -10.44 -8.84
C LEU A 25 -3.33 -10.30 -7.88
N GLN A 26 -2.14 -10.71 -8.33
CA GLN A 26 -0.88 -10.45 -7.65
C GLN A 26 -0.13 -9.34 -8.35
N LEU A 27 0.28 -8.32 -7.60
CA LEU A 27 1.18 -7.28 -8.07
C LEU A 27 2.62 -7.64 -7.70
N HIS A 28 3.48 -7.83 -8.71
CA HIS A 28 4.92 -7.88 -8.54
C HIS A 28 5.48 -6.48 -8.79
N LEU A 29 6.18 -5.93 -7.80
CA LEU A 29 6.72 -4.58 -7.87
C LEU A 29 8.23 -4.60 -7.58
N LEU A 30 8.99 -3.90 -8.41
CA LEU A 30 10.42 -3.66 -8.23
C LEU A 30 10.66 -2.15 -8.19
N ILE A 31 11.33 -1.67 -7.15
CA ILE A 31 11.59 -0.25 -6.91
C ILE A 31 13.08 -0.04 -6.75
N TRP A 32 13.65 0.90 -7.49
CA TRP A 32 15.04 1.33 -7.36
C TRP A 32 15.10 2.63 -6.56
N LEU A 33 15.72 2.54 -5.38
CA LEU A 33 15.91 3.67 -4.48
C LEU A 33 17.17 4.45 -4.86
N ASP A 34 17.10 5.78 -4.77
CA ASP A 34 18.26 6.69 -4.98
C ASP A 34 19.09 6.85 -3.68
N HIS A 35 19.07 5.83 -2.81
CA HIS A 35 19.83 5.81 -1.55
C HIS A 35 20.03 4.39 -1.05
N ASP A 36 21.03 4.17 -0.19
CA ASP A 36 21.34 2.86 0.40
C ASP A 36 20.39 2.55 1.58
N MET A 37 19.16 2.12 1.27
CA MET A 37 18.26 1.52 2.25
C MET A 37 18.12 0.02 2.01
N LYS A 38 18.54 -0.76 3.01
CA LYS A 38 18.47 -2.23 3.00
C LYS A 38 17.21 -2.72 3.70
N PRO A 39 16.81 -3.98 3.46
CA PRO A 39 15.68 -4.58 4.18
C PRO A 39 15.82 -4.56 5.72
N ALA A 40 17.05 -4.61 6.23
CA ALA A 40 17.31 -4.48 7.67
C ALA A 40 16.96 -3.09 8.20
N ASP A 41 17.36 -2.04 7.49
CA ASP A 41 17.08 -0.65 7.87
C ASP A 41 15.58 -0.35 7.93
N MET A 42 14.79 -1.00 7.05
CA MET A 42 13.33 -0.90 7.09
C MET A 42 12.75 -1.48 8.39
N LYS A 43 13.29 -2.60 8.88
CA LYS A 43 12.84 -3.21 10.15
C LYS A 43 13.10 -2.28 11.33
N ASP A 44 14.23 -1.59 11.31
CA ASP A 44 14.61 -0.61 12.33
C ASP A 44 13.75 0.65 12.24
N LYS A 45 13.51 1.17 11.02
CA LYS A 45 12.63 2.33 10.79
C LYS A 45 11.21 2.07 11.29
N ILE A 46 10.66 0.87 11.14
CA ILE A 46 9.33 0.52 11.66
C ILE A 46 9.26 0.60 13.20
N GLN A 47 10.38 0.47 13.91
CA GLN A 47 10.40 0.66 15.37
C GLN A 47 10.15 2.12 15.76
N ASN A 48 10.47 3.08 14.89
CA ASN A 48 10.15 4.49 15.10
C ASN A 48 8.64 4.73 14.92
N ALA A 49 7.99 5.30 15.94
CA ALA A 49 6.55 5.53 15.94
C ALA A 49 6.09 6.50 14.85
N GLU A 50 6.84 7.59 14.61
CA GLU A 50 6.49 8.59 13.59
C GLU A 50 6.52 7.98 12.19
N PHE A 51 7.57 7.22 11.89
CA PHE A 51 7.68 6.51 10.61
C PHE A 51 6.54 5.49 10.44
N ARG A 52 6.21 4.76 11.50
CA ARG A 52 5.14 3.76 11.49
C ARG A 52 3.78 4.37 11.19
N GLU A 53 3.44 5.50 11.80
CA GLU A 53 2.16 6.18 11.53
C GLU A 53 2.11 6.73 10.09
N LYS A 54 3.22 7.25 9.56
CA LYS A 54 3.32 7.65 8.14
C LYS A 54 3.12 6.45 7.20
N LEU A 55 3.70 5.29 7.53
CA LEU A 55 3.52 4.06 6.76
C LEU A 55 2.07 3.58 6.79
N LYS A 56 1.41 3.60 7.96
CA LYS A 56 0.00 3.24 8.09
C LYS A 56 -0.89 4.12 7.24
N ALA A 57 -0.73 5.45 7.35
CA ALA A 57 -1.51 6.40 6.57
C ALA A 57 -1.35 6.17 5.06
N TYR A 58 -0.14 5.84 4.60
CA TYR A 58 0.09 5.47 3.20
C TYR A 58 -0.63 4.17 2.80
N LEU A 59 -0.60 3.14 3.66
CA LEU A 59 -1.28 1.87 3.39
C LEU A 59 -2.81 2.02 3.36
N GLU A 60 -3.38 2.82 4.26
CA GLU A 60 -4.82 3.12 4.31
C GLU A 60 -5.30 3.91 3.08
N ASP A 61 -4.44 4.73 2.47
CA ASP A 61 -4.77 5.47 1.25
C ASP A 61 -4.81 4.56 0.01
N ILE A 62 -3.91 3.58 -0.08
CA ILE A 62 -3.78 2.71 -1.27
C ILE A 62 -4.57 1.41 -1.18
N ILE A 63 -4.80 0.88 0.03
CA ILE A 63 -5.59 -0.34 0.25
C ILE A 63 -7.04 0.08 0.47
N LYS A 64 -7.87 -0.17 -0.54
CA LYS A 64 -9.32 0.04 -0.44
C LYS A 64 -10.03 -1.29 -0.46
N GLU A 65 -10.85 -1.50 0.55
CA GLU A 65 -11.83 -2.58 0.60
C GLU A 65 -13.22 -1.92 0.59
N ASP A 66 -13.96 -2.12 -0.50
CA ASP A 66 -15.35 -1.66 -0.60
C ASP A 66 -16.23 -2.88 -0.36
N LEU A 67 -16.55 -3.14 0.89
CA LEU A 67 -17.66 -4.03 1.22
C LEU A 67 -18.91 -3.17 1.12
N ASP A 68 -19.66 -3.36 0.05
CA ASP A 68 -20.99 -2.78 -0.08
C ASP A 68 -21.82 -3.30 1.10
N GLU A 69 -21.92 -2.51 2.17
CA GLU A 69 -22.93 -2.71 3.18
C GLU A 69 -24.25 -2.52 2.44
N SER A 70 -24.81 -3.65 1.96
CA SER A 70 -26.13 -3.70 1.35
C SER A 70 -27.02 -2.85 2.24
N LYS A 71 -27.54 -1.73 1.71
CA LYS A 71 -28.47 -0.87 2.44
C LYS A 71 -29.74 -1.68 2.70
N THR A 72 -29.72 -2.51 3.73
CA THR A 72 -30.87 -3.16 4.34
C THR A 72 -31.57 -2.12 5.22
N ASN A 73 -32.01 -1.03 4.60
CA ASN A 73 -33.08 -0.24 5.20
C ASN A 73 -34.38 -0.68 4.53
N THR A 74 -34.88 -1.76 5.12
CA THR A 74 -36.23 -2.29 5.05
C THR A 74 -37.26 -1.20 4.75
N SER A 75 -37.94 -1.35 3.61
CA SER A 75 -39.24 -0.73 3.35
C SER A 75 -40.14 -0.96 4.56
N SER A 76 -40.36 0.09 5.34
CA SER A 76 -41.31 0.11 6.44
C SER A 76 -42.43 1.07 6.06
N LYS A 77 -43.52 0.47 5.56
CA LYS A 77 -44.91 0.92 5.51
C LYS A 77 -45.19 2.40 5.79
N ILE A 78 -45.78 3.08 4.80
CA ILE A 78 -47.11 3.69 4.92
C ILE A 78 -47.89 3.36 3.65
#